data_AF-A0A371JQD2-F1
#
_entry.id   AF-A0A371JQD2-F1
#
_cell.length_a   1.000
_cell.length_b   1.000
_cell.length_c   1.000
_cell.angle_alpha   90.00
_cell.angle_beta   90.00
_cell.angle_gamma   90.00
#
_symmetry.space_group_name_H-M   'P 1'
#
loop_
_entity.id
_entity.type
_entity.pdbx_description
1 polymer ?
#
loop_
_entity_poly.entity_id
_entity_poly.type
_entity_poly.pdbx_seq_one_letter_code
_entity_poly.pdbx_strand_id
1 'polypeptide(L)'
;MTLKGKQHLDALQQETLMILRYYFALLRLFRKKDFDKISRSHFVDRIISMKALENDLVIRISKFDDKNKKTHSLHNLVKELNSHKDIFEIKSKLIEFTTGLRPLKTQRRHKQLAHLESGKEDNDYMIRYNLLPHVKRIVNLLDLITGKTVTYVWKDGSHEKFDLRNEILAKTHIAYLNNN
;
A
#
# COMPACT_ATOMS: atom_id res chain seq x y z
N MET A 1 -18.72 -0.33 17.72
CA MET A 1 -17.35 -0.86 17.57
C MET A 1 -16.72 -0.98 18.95
N THR A 2 -15.99 -2.07 19.25
CA THR A 2 -15.31 -2.26 20.54
C THR A 2 -14.11 -1.32 20.69
N LEU A 3 -13.60 -1.12 21.91
CA LEU A 3 -12.37 -0.34 22.14
C LEU A 3 -11.17 -0.91 21.35
N LYS A 4 -11.05 -2.23 21.32
CA LYS A 4 -10.04 -2.94 20.55
C LYS A 4 -10.23 -2.77 19.04
N GLY A 5 -11.47 -2.79 18.56
CA GLY A 5 -11.82 -2.45 17.18
C GLY A 5 -11.35 -1.03 16.81
N LYS A 6 -11.54 -0.05 17.70
CA LYS A 6 -11.04 1.32 17.50
C LYS A 6 -9.51 1.36 17.38
N GLN A 7 -8.79 0.67 18.27
CA GLN A 7 -7.32 0.59 18.19
C GLN A 7 -6.83 -0.03 16.88
N HIS A 8 -7.50 -1.09 16.39
CA HIS A 8 -7.20 -1.65 15.07
C HIS A 8 -7.46 -0.65 13.95
N LEU A 9 -8.59 0.05 13.97
CA LEU A 9 -8.95 1.03 12.96
C LEU A 9 -7.94 2.18 12.90
N ASP A 10 -7.60 2.77 14.04
CA ASP A 10 -6.67 3.90 14.13
C ASP A 10 -5.28 3.50 13.60
N ALA A 11 -4.79 2.32 13.99
CA ALA A 11 -3.52 1.79 13.50
C ALA A 11 -3.54 1.56 11.97
N LEU A 12 -4.62 1.02 11.43
CA LEU A 12 -4.77 0.75 9.99
C LEU A 12 -4.94 2.04 9.18
N GLN A 13 -5.62 3.05 9.71
CA GLN A 13 -5.70 4.37 9.09
C GLN A 13 -4.32 5.03 9.01
N GLN A 14 -3.54 4.95 10.09
CA GLN A 14 -2.17 5.47 10.11
C GLN A 14 -1.25 4.71 9.13
N GLU A 15 -1.33 3.38 9.08
CA GLU A 15 -0.55 2.61 8.11
C GLU A 15 -1.01 2.90 6.66
N THR A 16 -2.30 3.18 6.44
CA THR A 16 -2.80 3.60 5.13
C THR A 16 -2.24 4.95 4.72
N LEU A 17 -2.15 5.91 5.64
CA LEU A 17 -1.46 7.19 5.40
C LEU A 17 -0.01 6.97 4.95
N MET A 18 0.71 6.06 5.60
CA MET A 18 2.08 5.72 5.23
C MET A 18 2.16 5.04 3.86
N ILE A 19 1.27 4.09 3.55
CA ILE A 19 1.19 3.46 2.22
C ILE A 19 0.99 4.52 1.15
N LEU A 20 0.03 5.44 1.34
CA LEU A 20 -0.21 6.53 0.40
C LEU A 20 1.04 7.42 0.29
N ARG A 21 1.73 7.75 1.38
CA ARG A 21 2.93 8.59 1.32
C ARG A 21 4.07 7.94 0.54
N TYR A 22 4.28 6.64 0.71
CA TYR A 22 5.27 5.88 -0.03
C TYR A 22 4.92 5.77 -1.51
N TYR A 23 3.64 5.51 -1.82
CA TYR A 23 3.17 5.46 -3.19
C TYR A 23 3.31 6.81 -3.88
N PHE A 24 3.02 7.91 -3.18
CA PHE A 24 3.23 9.27 -3.69
C PHE A 24 4.70 9.58 -3.93
N ALA A 25 5.61 9.12 -3.06
CA ALA A 25 7.05 9.22 -3.29
C ALA A 25 7.46 8.49 -4.57
N LEU A 26 6.98 7.26 -4.75
CA LEU A 26 7.24 6.45 -5.94
C LEU A 26 6.76 7.17 -7.21
N LEU A 27 5.55 7.74 -7.20
CA LEU A 27 5.02 8.53 -8.32
C LEU A 27 5.86 9.77 -8.63
N ARG A 28 6.40 10.46 -7.61
CA ARG A 28 7.33 11.58 -7.81
C ARG A 28 8.62 11.09 -8.51
N LEU A 29 9.15 9.94 -8.13
CA LEU A 29 10.34 9.36 -8.78
C LEU A 29 10.08 8.92 -10.23
N PHE A 30 8.84 8.59 -10.61
CA PHE A 30 8.50 8.31 -12.01
C PHE A 30 8.36 9.55 -12.92
N ARG A 31 8.45 10.78 -12.39
CA ARG A 31 8.23 11.99 -13.20
C ARG A 31 9.34 12.17 -14.24
N LYS A 32 8.95 12.10 -15.52
CA LYS A 32 9.83 12.14 -16.70
C LYS A 32 10.74 13.37 -16.76
N LYS A 33 10.26 14.54 -16.33
CA LYS A 33 10.99 15.82 -16.39
C LYS A 33 12.32 15.82 -15.63
N ASP A 34 12.52 14.86 -14.74
CA ASP A 34 13.73 14.76 -13.93
C ASP A 34 14.78 13.81 -14.53
N PHE A 35 14.50 13.12 -15.64
CA PHE A 35 15.46 12.19 -16.25
C PHE A 35 16.44 12.87 -17.21
N ASP A 36 16.05 14.02 -17.79
CA ASP A 36 16.83 14.68 -18.85
C ASP A 36 18.11 15.37 -18.33
N LYS A 37 18.32 15.41 -16.99
CA LYS A 37 19.42 16.15 -16.35
C LYS A 37 20.20 15.37 -15.30
N ILE A 38 19.99 14.06 -15.16
CA ILE A 38 20.65 13.28 -14.11
C ILE A 38 21.89 12.55 -14.65
N SER A 39 22.92 12.44 -13.79
CA SER A 39 24.07 11.61 -14.10
C SER A 39 23.70 10.13 -14.10
N ARG A 40 24.55 9.28 -14.70
CA ARG A 40 24.36 7.83 -14.69
C ARG A 40 24.24 7.26 -13.27
N SER A 41 25.09 7.72 -12.34
CA SER A 41 25.03 7.28 -10.94
C SER A 41 23.71 7.66 -10.29
N HIS A 42 23.24 8.91 -10.47
CA HIS A 42 21.95 9.34 -9.93
C HIS A 42 20.77 8.60 -10.55
N PHE A 43 20.86 8.18 -11.82
CA PHE A 43 19.84 7.32 -12.43
C PHE A 43 19.78 5.95 -11.73
N VAL A 44 20.93 5.32 -11.48
CA VAL A 44 21.01 4.04 -10.76
C VAL A 44 20.47 4.18 -9.34
N ASP A 45 20.88 5.22 -8.59
CA ASP A 45 20.38 5.49 -7.24
C ASP A 45 18.85 5.67 -7.21
N ARG A 46 18.30 6.33 -8.23
CA ARG A 46 16.85 6.52 -8.39
C ARG A 46 16.12 5.21 -8.62
N ILE A 47 16.66 4.33 -9.47
CA ILE A 47 16.09 2.98 -9.69
C ILE A 47 16.10 2.18 -8.39
N ILE A 48 17.24 2.15 -7.68
CA ILE A 48 17.36 1.46 -6.39
C ILE A 48 16.34 1.99 -5.40
N SER A 49 16.18 3.32 -5.32
CA SER A 49 15.20 3.98 -4.46
C SER A 49 13.76 3.58 -4.83
N MET A 50 13.43 3.55 -6.11
CA MET A 50 12.11 3.12 -6.59
C MET A 50 11.84 1.66 -6.22
N LYS A 51 12.85 0.78 -6.34
CA LYS A 51 12.70 -0.63 -6.01
C LYS A 51 12.52 -0.84 -4.51
N ALA A 52 13.28 -0.10 -3.70
CA ALA A 52 13.12 -0.10 -2.24
C ALA A 52 11.70 0.34 -1.83
N LEU A 53 11.16 1.39 -2.47
CA LEU A 53 9.79 1.83 -2.23
C LEU A 53 8.74 0.79 -2.66
N GLU A 54 8.91 0.14 -3.81
CA GLU A 54 8.03 -0.95 -4.24
C GLU A 54 8.03 -2.09 -3.21
N ASN A 55 9.22 -2.55 -2.81
CA ASN A 55 9.36 -3.62 -1.82
C ASN A 55 8.70 -3.26 -0.49
N ASP A 56 8.90 -2.04 0.01
CA ASP A 56 8.29 -1.59 1.26
C ASP A 56 6.77 -1.49 1.14
N LEU A 57 6.24 -0.99 0.02
CA LEU A 57 4.80 -1.00 -0.26
C LEU A 57 4.22 -2.42 -0.26
N VAL A 58 4.92 -3.39 -0.87
CA VAL A 58 4.51 -4.81 -0.84
C VAL A 58 4.40 -5.31 0.60
N ILE A 59 5.41 -5.01 1.44
CA ILE A 59 5.42 -5.43 2.85
C ILE A 59 4.27 -4.76 3.61
N ARG A 60 4.11 -3.43 3.50
CA ARG A 60 3.06 -2.67 4.21
C ARG A 60 1.66 -3.12 3.84
N ILE A 61 1.36 -3.26 2.54
CA ILE A 61 0.07 -3.78 2.06
C ILE A 61 -0.16 -5.20 2.60
N SER A 62 0.90 -6.03 2.63
CA SER A 62 0.82 -7.39 3.15
C SER A 62 0.46 -7.50 4.64
N LYS A 63 0.73 -6.47 5.46
CA LYS A 63 0.34 -6.42 6.88
C LYS A 63 -1.17 -6.40 7.07
N PHE A 64 -1.91 -5.79 6.14
CA PHE A 64 -3.38 -5.71 6.21
C PHE A 64 -4.04 -7.11 6.10
N ASP A 65 -3.36 -8.05 5.44
CA ASP A 65 -3.79 -9.45 5.29
C ASP A 65 -3.07 -10.41 6.26
N ASP A 66 -2.53 -9.90 7.37
CA ASP A 66 -2.00 -10.77 8.42
C ASP A 66 -3.14 -11.47 9.18
N LYS A 67 -2.95 -12.75 9.51
CA LYS A 67 -3.91 -13.59 10.24
C LYS A 67 -3.50 -13.84 11.70
N ASN A 68 -2.31 -13.38 12.11
CA ASN A 68 -1.87 -13.48 13.50
C ASN A 68 -2.83 -12.71 14.42
N LYS A 69 -3.22 -13.31 15.55
CA LYS A 69 -4.20 -12.71 16.49
C LYS A 69 -3.66 -11.46 17.20
N LYS A 70 -2.34 -11.26 17.24
CA LYS A 70 -1.66 -10.15 17.95
C LYS A 70 -1.35 -8.95 17.05
N THR A 71 -1.70 -8.98 15.77
CA THR A 71 -1.37 -7.92 14.81
C THR A 71 -2.56 -7.01 14.52
N HIS A 72 -2.30 -5.76 14.13
CA HIS A 72 -3.32 -4.91 13.51
C HIS A 72 -3.46 -5.28 12.03
N SER A 73 -4.56 -5.93 11.69
CA SER A 73 -4.88 -6.36 10.33
C SER A 73 -6.39 -6.25 10.08
N LEU A 74 -6.80 -6.27 8.81
CA LEU A 74 -8.21 -6.22 8.45
C LEU A 74 -8.97 -7.43 8.99
N HIS A 75 -8.36 -8.60 9.02
CA HIS A 75 -8.96 -9.80 9.62
C HIS A 75 -9.31 -9.61 11.10
N ASN A 76 -8.42 -8.97 11.86
CA ASN A 76 -8.66 -8.73 13.27
C ASN A 76 -9.63 -7.57 13.50
N LEU A 77 -9.56 -6.50 12.70
CA LEU A 77 -10.55 -5.42 12.75
C LEU A 77 -11.97 -5.96 12.48
N VAL A 78 -12.16 -6.73 11.41
CA VAL A 78 -13.48 -7.25 11.00
C VAL A 78 -14.11 -8.16 12.07
N LYS A 79 -13.30 -8.94 12.82
CA LYS A 79 -13.80 -9.74 13.95
C LYS A 79 -14.40 -8.89 15.08
N GLU A 80 -13.99 -7.64 15.20
CA GLU A 80 -14.46 -6.69 16.22
C GLU A 80 -15.69 -5.88 15.73
N LEU A 81 -16.16 -6.11 14.50
CA LEU A 81 -17.27 -5.39 13.85
C LEU A 81 -18.59 -6.18 13.80
N ASN A 82 -18.81 -7.14 14.69
CA ASN A 82 -19.94 -8.08 14.61
C ASN A 82 -21.35 -7.42 14.53
N SER A 83 -21.51 -6.18 15.00
CA SER A 83 -22.78 -5.43 14.95
C SER A 83 -22.78 -4.31 13.89
N HIS A 84 -21.83 -4.29 12.96
CA HIS A 84 -21.79 -3.28 11.90
C HIS A 84 -22.88 -3.55 10.86
N LYS A 85 -23.64 -2.52 10.47
CA LYS A 85 -24.75 -2.64 9.51
C LYS A 85 -24.33 -3.27 8.18
N ASP A 86 -23.12 -2.94 7.71
CA ASP A 86 -22.58 -3.41 6.41
C ASP A 86 -21.61 -4.61 6.56
N ILE A 87 -21.70 -5.38 7.65
CA ILE A 87 -20.71 -6.44 7.97
C ILE A 87 -20.55 -7.49 6.86
N PHE A 88 -21.63 -7.83 6.15
CA PHE A 88 -21.57 -8.78 5.03
C PHE A 88 -20.78 -8.24 3.85
N GLU A 89 -20.99 -6.98 3.49
CA GLU A 89 -20.24 -6.32 2.42
C GLU A 89 -18.77 -6.17 2.80
N ILE A 90 -18.48 -5.76 4.04
CA ILE A 90 -17.10 -5.65 4.57
C ILE A 90 -16.37 -6.99 4.46
N LYS A 91 -17.01 -8.10 4.86
CA LYS A 91 -16.43 -9.44 4.75
C LYS A 91 -16.18 -9.84 3.30
N SER A 92 -17.12 -9.54 2.40
CA SER A 92 -16.96 -9.79 0.96
C SER A 92 -15.75 -9.03 0.39
N LYS A 93 -15.65 -7.73 0.67
CA LYS A 93 -14.53 -6.88 0.22
C LYS A 93 -13.20 -7.29 0.82
N LEU A 94 -13.17 -7.79 2.06
CA LEU A 94 -11.97 -8.38 2.65
C LEU A 94 -11.52 -9.63 1.87
N ILE A 95 -12.44 -10.52 1.49
CA ILE A 95 -12.12 -11.70 0.68
C ILE A 95 -11.56 -11.30 -0.69
N GLU A 96 -12.17 -10.31 -1.36
CA GLU A 96 -11.66 -9.76 -2.62
C GLU A 96 -10.24 -9.21 -2.47
N PHE A 97 -9.97 -8.47 -1.38
CA PHE A 97 -8.65 -7.95 -1.07
C PHE A 97 -7.62 -9.07 -0.87
N THR A 98 -7.90 -10.03 0.02
CA THR A 98 -7.02 -11.17 0.31
C THR A 98 -6.73 -11.99 -0.94
N THR A 99 -7.75 -12.27 -1.75
CA THR A 99 -7.61 -13.06 -2.98
C THR A 99 -6.72 -12.35 -3.99
N GLY A 100 -6.95 -11.05 -4.19
CA GLY A 100 -6.13 -10.25 -5.09
C GLY A 100 -4.67 -10.14 -4.64
N LEU A 101 -4.41 -10.12 -3.33
CA LEU A 101 -3.06 -9.94 -2.78
C LEU A 101 -2.22 -11.23 -2.77
N ARG A 102 -2.86 -12.41 -2.89
CA ARG A 102 -2.19 -13.71 -2.79
C ARG A 102 -1.00 -13.87 -3.76
N PRO A 103 -1.10 -13.52 -5.07
CA PRO A 103 0.04 -13.63 -5.98
C PRO A 103 1.24 -12.82 -5.50
N LEU A 104 1.01 -11.58 -5.06
CA LEU A 104 2.06 -10.68 -4.58
C LEU A 104 2.76 -11.22 -3.31
N LYS A 105 1.99 -11.75 -2.35
CA LYS A 105 2.53 -12.34 -1.11
C LYS A 105 3.37 -13.58 -1.40
N THR A 106 2.86 -14.49 -2.23
CA THR A 106 3.55 -15.76 -2.50
C THR A 106 4.78 -15.58 -3.39
N GLN A 107 4.70 -14.72 -4.41
CA GLN A 107 5.77 -14.57 -5.39
C GLN A 107 6.86 -13.60 -4.95
N ARG A 108 6.49 -12.45 -4.36
CA ARG A 108 7.47 -11.40 -4.01
C ARG A 108 7.83 -11.44 -2.54
N ARG A 109 6.83 -11.36 -1.64
CA ARG A 109 7.11 -11.28 -0.20
C ARG A 109 7.83 -12.55 0.30
N HIS A 110 7.29 -13.74 0.04
CA HIS A 110 7.86 -14.97 0.58
C HIS A 110 9.16 -15.39 -0.09
N LYS A 111 9.27 -15.32 -1.42
CA LYS A 111 10.41 -15.88 -2.17
C LYS A 111 11.61 -14.93 -2.32
N GLN A 112 11.40 -13.62 -2.18
CA GLN A 112 12.43 -12.62 -2.48
C GLN A 112 12.66 -11.66 -1.31
N LEU A 113 11.60 -11.16 -0.67
CA LEU A 113 11.77 -10.18 0.42
C LEU A 113 12.02 -10.80 1.80
N ALA A 114 11.41 -11.95 2.10
CA ALA A 114 11.49 -12.58 3.42
C ALA A 114 12.64 -13.60 3.51
N HIS A 115 13.00 -14.22 2.39
CA HIS A 115 14.02 -15.27 2.33
C HIS A 115 14.84 -15.10 1.05
N LEU A 116 16.17 -15.12 1.19
CA LEU A 116 17.07 -15.32 0.06
C LEU A 116 17.34 -16.82 -0.05
N GLU A 117 16.75 -17.47 -1.06
CA GLU A 117 16.93 -18.91 -1.27
C GLU A 117 18.40 -19.20 -1.61
N SER A 118 18.93 -20.34 -1.13
CA SER A 118 20.30 -20.77 -1.41
C SER A 118 20.54 -20.86 -2.92
N GLY A 119 21.65 -20.27 -3.38
CA GLY A 119 22.00 -20.22 -4.80
C GLY A 119 21.20 -19.22 -5.65
N LYS A 120 20.40 -18.34 -5.04
CA LYS A 120 19.71 -17.24 -5.74
C LYS A 120 20.25 -15.88 -5.33
N GLU A 121 20.28 -14.97 -6.29
CA GLU A 121 20.54 -13.55 -6.08
C GLU A 121 19.21 -12.77 -6.08
N ASP A 122 19.11 -11.73 -5.24
CA ASP A 122 18.01 -10.75 -5.28
C ASP A 122 18.52 -9.39 -5.78
N ASN A 123 19.02 -9.39 -7.02
CA ASN A 123 19.50 -8.20 -7.73
C ASN A 123 18.45 -7.65 -8.71
N ASP A 124 17.16 -7.85 -8.45
CA ASP A 124 16.08 -7.37 -9.32
C ASP A 124 15.75 -5.89 -9.06
N TYR A 125 16.19 -5.01 -9.95
CA TYR A 125 15.95 -3.57 -9.89
C TYR A 125 14.71 -3.11 -10.68
N MET A 126 14.05 -4.02 -11.42
CA MET A 126 12.86 -3.65 -12.19
C MET A 126 11.65 -3.45 -11.29
N ILE A 127 10.91 -2.36 -11.51
CA ILE A 127 9.59 -2.14 -10.93
C ILE A 127 8.57 -2.94 -11.75
N ARG A 128 7.81 -3.82 -11.11
CA ARG A 128 6.97 -4.82 -11.78
C ARG A 128 5.51 -4.80 -11.34
N TYR A 129 5.23 -4.29 -10.14
CA TYR A 129 3.93 -4.49 -9.52
C TYR A 129 3.08 -3.23 -9.57
N ASN A 130 1.91 -3.35 -10.21
CA ASN A 130 0.86 -2.35 -10.07
C ASN A 130 0.14 -2.54 -8.72
N LEU A 131 0.61 -1.83 -7.69
CA LEU A 131 0.06 -1.93 -6.34
C LEU A 131 -1.20 -1.07 -6.11
N LEU A 132 -1.53 -0.16 -7.03
CA LEU A 132 -2.64 0.80 -6.88
C LEU A 132 -4.01 0.13 -6.63
N PRO A 133 -4.38 -0.98 -7.30
CA PRO A 133 -5.64 -1.67 -7.03
C PRO A 133 -5.77 -2.14 -5.58
N HIS A 134 -4.67 -2.59 -4.96
CA HIS A 134 -4.67 -3.01 -3.56
C HIS A 134 -4.81 -1.84 -2.61
N VAL A 135 -4.10 -0.73 -2.90
CA VAL A 135 -4.24 0.53 -2.13
C VAL A 135 -5.68 1.06 -2.18
N LYS A 136 -6.30 1.06 -3.37
CA LYS A 136 -7.72 1.44 -3.54
C LYS A 136 -8.65 0.57 -2.70
N ARG A 137 -8.44 -0.75 -2.71
CA ARG A 137 -9.24 -1.68 -1.90
C ARG A 137 -9.09 -1.42 -0.40
N ILE A 138 -7.89 -1.16 0.08
CA ILE A 138 -7.66 -0.81 1.50
C ILE A 138 -8.44 0.45 1.87
N VAL A 139 -8.27 1.53 1.10
CA VAL A 139 -8.92 2.82 1.37
C VAL A 139 -10.44 2.69 1.36
N ASN A 140 -11.00 2.05 0.33
CA ASN A 140 -12.45 1.86 0.22
C ASN A 140 -13.01 0.99 1.36
N LEU A 141 -12.26 -0.01 1.81
CA LEU A 141 -12.68 -0.87 2.91
C LEU A 141 -12.67 -0.13 4.25
N LEU A 142 -11.71 0.78 4.47
CA LEU A 142 -11.70 1.67 5.64
C LEU A 142 -12.83 2.71 5.58
N ASP A 143 -13.17 3.24 4.40
CA ASP A 143 -14.34 4.11 4.23
C ASP A 143 -15.62 3.38 4.59
N LEU A 144 -15.79 2.15 4.09
CA LEU A 144 -16.96 1.31 4.36
C LEU A 144 -17.09 0.99 5.86
N ILE A 145 -15.98 0.66 6.53
CA ILE A 145 -15.96 0.39 7.98
C ILE A 145 -16.29 1.65 8.80
N THR A 146 -15.89 2.82 8.33
CA THR A 146 -16.15 4.08 9.05
C THR A 146 -17.49 4.71 8.69
N GLY A 147 -18.13 4.25 7.62
CA GLY A 147 -19.35 4.84 7.07
C GLY A 147 -19.15 6.23 6.46
N LYS A 148 -17.91 6.65 6.19
CA LYS A 148 -17.58 7.96 5.63
C LYS A 148 -16.26 7.92 4.87
N THR A 149 -16.03 8.90 4.01
CA THR A 149 -14.73 9.06 3.34
C THR A 149 -13.65 9.49 4.34
N VAL A 150 -12.58 8.71 4.43
CA VAL A 150 -11.40 9.02 5.24
C VAL A 150 -10.44 9.91 4.43
N THR A 151 -10.00 11.02 5.05
CA THR A 151 -9.02 11.96 4.49
C THR A 151 -7.63 11.65 5.01
N TYR A 152 -6.63 11.65 4.12
CA TYR A 152 -5.24 11.30 4.44
C TYR A 152 -4.33 12.50 4.20
N VAL A 153 -4.28 13.43 5.16
CA VAL A 153 -3.47 14.65 5.06
C VAL A 153 -2.02 14.36 5.44
N TRP A 154 -1.09 14.70 4.55
CA TRP A 154 0.34 14.68 4.81
C TRP A 154 0.93 16.09 4.72
N LYS A 155 1.96 16.36 5.52
CA LYS A 155 2.71 17.61 5.47
C LYS A 155 4.19 17.31 5.28
N ASP A 156 4.79 17.80 4.19
CA ASP A 156 6.25 17.75 4.02
C ASP A 156 6.93 18.91 4.77
N GLY A 157 6.18 19.99 5.07
CA GLY A 157 6.62 21.17 5.81
C GLY A 157 5.44 21.99 6.35
N SER A 158 5.69 23.23 6.81
CA SER A 158 4.65 24.13 7.31
C SER A 158 3.64 24.53 6.22
N HIS A 159 4.11 24.64 4.97
CA HIS A 159 3.33 25.12 3.82
C HIS A 159 2.92 24.00 2.86
N GLU A 160 3.72 22.94 2.69
CA GLU A 160 3.34 21.84 1.80
C GLU A 160 2.41 20.84 2.48
N LYS A 161 1.10 20.99 2.22
CA LYS A 161 0.06 20.05 2.66
C LYS A 161 -0.54 19.33 1.46
N PHE A 162 -0.70 18.02 1.58
CA PHE A 162 -1.26 17.18 0.52
C PHE A 162 -2.40 16.33 1.08
N ASP A 163 -3.52 16.27 0.36
CA ASP A 163 -4.48 15.18 0.53
C ASP A 163 -4.02 14.00 -0.33
N LEU A 164 -3.35 13.04 0.30
CA LEU A 164 -2.74 11.93 -0.40
C LEU A 164 -3.77 10.99 -1.06
N ARG A 165 -5.02 10.99 -0.59
CA ARG A 165 -6.10 10.26 -1.26
C ARG A 165 -6.31 10.83 -2.66
N ASN A 166 -6.46 12.14 -2.75
CA ASN A 166 -6.73 12.83 -4.01
C ASN A 166 -5.51 12.81 -4.93
N GLU A 167 -4.31 13.01 -4.38
CA GLU A 167 -3.07 12.97 -5.16
C GLU A 167 -2.83 11.62 -5.86
N ILE A 168 -3.30 10.51 -5.28
CA ILE A 168 -2.97 9.16 -5.75
C ILE A 168 -4.16 8.45 -6.40
N LEU A 169 -5.36 8.58 -5.83
CA LEU A 169 -6.53 7.81 -6.26
C LEU A 169 -7.40 8.54 -7.28
N ALA A 170 -7.48 9.88 -7.18
CA ALA A 170 -8.32 10.71 -8.05
C ALA A 170 -7.59 11.14 -9.33
N LYS A 171 -6.27 11.29 -9.30
CA LYS A 171 -5.47 11.53 -10.50
C LYS A 171 -5.26 10.21 -11.23
N THR A 172 -5.72 10.12 -12.47
CA THR A 172 -5.49 8.99 -13.38
C THR A 172 -4.00 8.93 -13.76
N HIS A 173 -3.13 8.54 -12.83
CA HIS A 173 -1.73 8.23 -13.11
C HIS A 173 -1.65 6.83 -13.74
N ILE A 174 -2.30 6.65 -14.89
CA ILE A 174 -2.29 5.39 -15.64
C ILE A 174 -1.64 5.69 -16.99
N ALA A 175 -0.33 5.51 -17.04
CA ALA A 175 0.41 5.35 -18.30
C ALA A 175 1.71 4.55 -18.12
N TYR A 176 2.29 4.49 -16.91
CA TYR A 176 3.66 3.98 -16.75
C TYR A 176 3.81 2.57 -16.17
N LEU A 177 2.76 1.97 -15.58
CA LEU A 177 2.84 0.65 -14.93
C LEU A 177 2.09 -0.48 -15.68
N ASN A 178 1.49 -0.19 -16.84
CA ASN A 178 0.69 -1.16 -17.60
C ASN A 178 1.39 -1.67 -18.89
N ASN A 179 2.66 -1.32 -19.12
CA ASN A 179 3.37 -1.65 -20.38
C ASN A 179 4.53 -2.65 -20.22
N ASN A 180 4.57 -3.44 -19.14
CA ASN A 180 5.52 -4.54 -18.99
C ASN A 180 4.79 -5.86 -18.76
#